data_AF-A0A0W1DUV1-F1
#
_entry.id   AF-A0A0W1DUV1-F1
#
_cell.length_a   1.000
_cell.length_b   1.000
_cell.length_c   1.000
_cell.angle_alpha   90.00
_cell.angle_beta   90.00
_cell.angle_gamma   90.00
#
_symmetry.space_group_name_H-M   'P 1'
#
loop_
_entity.id
_entity.type
_entity.pdbx_description
1 polymer ?
#
loop_
_entity_poly.entity_id
_entity_poly.type
_entity_poly.pdbx_seq_one_letter_code
_entity_poly.pdbx_strand_id
1 'polypeptide(L)'
;MMLRAFLLSLPLTLGACDALPRDASGTTERIERSGMMRVAVLPGTPDAAPALTLLRAYAAHHRARVVQIAVHGEHAPHWLEDGRLDAVVGHFAKASPWMADISLSKAIGRAEPADGKQPVLRIARRNGENALILAIDRAVAEREE
;
A
#
# COMPACT_ATOMS: atom_id res chain seq x y z
N MET A 1 52.27 39.49 -12.89
CA MET A 1 50.88 39.86 -13.28
C MET A 1 50.67 39.31 -14.69
N MET A 2 49.71 38.47 -15.05
CA MET A 2 48.37 38.13 -14.55
C MET A 2 48.11 36.67 -15.00
N LEU A 3 47.81 35.77 -14.07
CA LEU A 3 46.46 35.25 -13.74
C LEU A 3 46.21 33.88 -14.40
N ARG A 4 46.63 32.81 -13.69
CA ARG A 4 46.28 31.42 -13.97
C ARG A 4 44.76 31.28 -13.82
N ALA A 5 44.05 31.12 -14.92
CA ALA A 5 42.65 30.69 -14.90
C ALA A 5 42.60 29.21 -14.51
N PHE A 6 42.44 28.96 -13.21
CA PHE A 6 42.13 27.63 -12.70
C PHE A 6 40.67 27.34 -13.10
N LEU A 7 40.48 26.58 -14.17
CA LEU A 7 39.19 26.01 -14.55
C LEU A 7 38.75 25.07 -13.43
N LEU A 8 37.99 25.61 -12.48
CA LEU A 8 37.36 24.89 -11.41
C LEU A 8 36.24 24.05 -12.03
N SER A 9 36.55 22.81 -12.37
CA SER A 9 35.58 21.80 -12.78
C SER A 9 34.64 21.53 -11.60
N LEU A 10 33.48 22.18 -11.62
CA LEU A 10 32.38 21.91 -10.71
C LEU A 10 31.75 20.56 -11.10
N PRO A 11 31.84 19.50 -10.28
CA PRO A 11 31.07 18.30 -10.55
C PRO A 11 29.59 18.64 -10.27
N LEU A 12 28.83 18.84 -11.34
CA LEU A 12 27.36 18.82 -11.31
C LEU A 12 26.93 17.40 -10.90
N THR A 13 26.77 17.17 -9.60
CA THR A 13 26.09 15.97 -9.11
C THR A 13 24.64 16.05 -9.57
N LEU A 14 24.29 15.27 -10.59
CA LEU A 14 22.92 15.02 -10.98
C LEU A 14 22.19 14.30 -9.84
N GLY A 15 21.65 15.05 -8.88
CA GLY A 15 20.66 14.57 -7.90
C GLY A 15 19.27 14.45 -8.52
N ALA A 16 19.19 14.01 -9.77
CA ALA A 16 17.93 13.91 -10.50
C ALA A 16 17.44 12.46 -10.51
N CYS A 17 16.14 12.30 -10.21
CA CYS A 17 15.30 11.13 -10.46
C CYS A 17 15.27 10.02 -9.41
N ASP A 18 15.02 10.35 -8.14
CA ASP A 18 14.38 9.41 -7.20
C ASP A 18 12.83 9.59 -7.22
N ALA A 19 12.29 9.86 -8.40
CA ALA A 19 10.93 10.38 -8.63
C ALA A 19 9.90 9.28 -8.93
N LEU A 20 10.03 8.12 -8.29
CA LEU A 20 8.98 7.11 -8.27
C LEU A 20 8.36 7.07 -6.87
N PRO A 21 7.05 6.82 -6.75
CA PRO A 21 6.46 6.54 -5.45
C PRO A 21 7.21 5.34 -4.86
N ARG A 22 7.79 5.54 -3.68
CA ARG A 22 8.53 4.52 -2.95
C ARG A 22 7.84 4.17 -1.67
N ASP A 23 8.09 2.93 -1.26
CA ASP A 23 7.66 2.40 0.01
C ASP A 23 8.63 2.83 1.10
N ALA A 24 8.20 3.73 2.00
CA ALA A 24 9.06 4.31 3.04
C ALA A 24 9.74 3.25 3.92
N SER A 25 9.08 2.10 4.12
CA SER A 25 9.58 0.99 4.93
C SER A 25 9.96 -0.24 4.11
N GLY A 26 10.00 -0.11 2.78
CA GLY A 26 10.43 -1.17 1.88
C GLY A 26 9.46 -2.36 1.80
N THR A 27 8.15 -2.13 1.89
CA THR A 27 7.15 -3.23 1.84
C THR A 27 7.21 -4.01 0.53
N THR A 28 7.24 -3.32 -0.61
CA THR A 28 7.38 -3.94 -1.94
C THR A 28 8.65 -4.79 -2.00
N GLU A 29 9.80 -4.24 -1.60
CA GLU A 29 11.08 -4.96 -1.66
C GLU A 29 11.11 -6.18 -0.72
N ARG A 30 10.49 -6.08 0.45
CA ARG A 30 10.33 -7.24 1.34
C ARG A 30 9.44 -8.31 0.69
N ILE A 31 8.35 -7.94 0.02
CA ILE A 31 7.48 -8.88 -0.71
C ILE A 31 8.28 -9.61 -1.79
N GLU A 32 9.04 -8.86 -2.61
CA GLU A 32 9.90 -9.43 -3.65
C GLU A 32 10.94 -10.38 -3.08
N ARG A 33 11.64 -9.97 -2.01
CA ARG A 33 12.71 -10.79 -1.40
C ARG A 33 12.18 -12.05 -0.73
N SER A 34 11.02 -11.98 -0.07
CA SER A 34 10.43 -13.12 0.64
C SER A 34 9.57 -14.02 -0.25
N GLY A 35 9.14 -13.54 -1.41
CA GLY A 35 8.12 -14.18 -2.25
C GLY A 35 6.75 -14.25 -1.58
N MET A 36 6.50 -13.46 -0.53
CA MET A 36 5.29 -13.53 0.28
C MET A 36 4.71 -12.13 0.52
N MET A 37 3.42 -11.98 0.23
CA MET A 37 2.60 -10.85 0.67
C MET A 37 1.70 -11.29 1.82
N ARG A 38 1.96 -10.79 3.02
CA ARG A 38 1.24 -11.17 4.25
C ARG A 38 -0.05 -10.37 4.36
N VAL A 39 -1.19 -11.03 4.26
CA VAL A 39 -2.50 -10.38 4.26
C VAL A 39 -3.35 -10.92 5.39
N ALA A 40 -4.06 -10.06 6.12
CA ALA A 40 -5.13 -10.49 7.00
C ALA A 40 -6.50 -10.17 6.39
N VAL A 41 -7.48 -11.04 6.63
CA VAL A 41 -8.90 -10.74 6.36
C VAL A 41 -9.58 -10.59 7.72
N LEU A 42 -10.20 -9.44 7.97
CA LEU A 42 -10.88 -9.20 9.24
C LEU A 42 -12.09 -10.11 9.40
N PRO A 43 -12.33 -10.64 10.62
CA PRO A 43 -13.57 -11.32 10.96
C PRO A 43 -14.77 -10.44 10.62
N GLY A 44 -15.84 -11.05 10.11
CA GLY A 44 -17.05 -10.31 9.72
C GLY A 44 -16.93 -9.58 8.38
N THR A 45 -15.98 -9.94 7.52
CA THR A 45 -15.96 -9.55 6.10
C THR A 45 -16.78 -10.55 5.28
N PRO A 46 -18.01 -10.23 4.82
CA PRO A 46 -18.87 -11.18 4.09
C PRO A 46 -18.21 -11.82 2.88
N ASP A 47 -17.58 -11.01 2.03
CA ASP A 47 -16.83 -11.46 0.87
C ASP A 47 -15.55 -10.62 0.71
N ALA A 48 -14.41 -11.31 0.73
CA ALA A 48 -13.09 -10.73 0.55
C ALA A 48 -12.50 -11.02 -0.83
N ALA A 49 -13.16 -11.85 -1.66
CA ALA A 49 -12.61 -12.33 -2.92
C ALA A 49 -12.23 -11.20 -3.90
N PRO A 50 -13.01 -10.11 -4.07
CA PRO A 50 -12.63 -9.00 -4.94
C PRO A 50 -11.31 -8.34 -4.52
N ALA A 51 -11.18 -8.02 -3.22
CA ALA A 51 -9.96 -7.43 -2.66
C ALA A 51 -8.76 -8.38 -2.73
N LEU A 52 -8.95 -9.65 -2.38
CA LEU A 52 -7.88 -10.66 -2.47
C LEU A 52 -7.43 -10.90 -3.91
N THR A 53 -8.30 -10.72 -4.91
CA THR A 53 -7.93 -10.83 -6.32
C THR A 53 -6.95 -9.72 -6.72
N LEU A 54 -7.19 -8.48 -6.29
CA LEU A 54 -6.29 -7.35 -6.52
C LEU A 54 -4.92 -7.59 -5.84
N LEU A 55 -4.93 -8.02 -4.57
CA LEU A 55 -3.71 -8.32 -3.82
C LEU A 55 -2.92 -9.48 -4.42
N ARG A 56 -3.59 -10.52 -4.93
CA ARG A 56 -2.93 -11.62 -5.65
C ARG A 56 -2.30 -11.17 -6.96
N ALA A 57 -2.96 -10.29 -7.71
CA ALA A 57 -2.41 -9.73 -8.94
C ALA A 57 -1.16 -8.89 -8.65
N TYR A 58 -1.22 -8.03 -7.62
CA TYR A 58 -0.07 -7.26 -7.16
C TYR A 58 1.08 -8.16 -6.71
N ALA A 59 0.81 -9.15 -5.84
CA ALA A 59 1.84 -10.09 -5.40
C ALA A 59 2.48 -10.84 -6.58
N ALA A 60 1.66 -11.32 -7.53
CA ALA A 60 2.16 -12.03 -8.70
C ALA A 60 3.05 -11.16 -9.59
N HIS A 61 2.74 -9.87 -9.75
CA HIS A 61 3.60 -8.91 -10.46
C HIS A 61 5.01 -8.84 -9.85
N HIS A 62 5.09 -8.92 -8.52
CA HIS A 62 6.33 -8.94 -7.74
C HIS A 62 6.88 -10.36 -7.50
N ARG A 63 6.46 -11.36 -8.29
CA ARG A 63 6.86 -12.78 -8.16
C ARG A 63 6.64 -13.36 -6.76
N ALA A 64 5.65 -12.85 -6.05
CA ALA A 64 5.25 -13.28 -4.73
C ALA A 64 3.85 -13.92 -4.74
N ARG A 65 3.49 -14.54 -3.62
CA ARG A 65 2.14 -15.06 -3.38
C ARG A 65 1.52 -14.45 -2.14
N VAL A 66 0.20 -14.30 -2.14
CA VAL A 66 -0.54 -13.91 -0.94
C VAL A 66 -0.52 -15.06 0.07
N VAL A 67 -0.15 -14.74 1.31
CA VAL A 67 -0.20 -15.63 2.46
C VAL A 67 -1.13 -15.01 3.48
N GLN A 68 -2.21 -15.73 3.81
CA GLN A 68 -3.18 -15.24 4.78
C GLN A 68 -2.68 -15.50 6.20
N ILE A 69 -2.64 -14.44 7.01
CA ILE A 69 -2.22 -14.46 8.41
C ILE A 69 -3.45 -14.25 9.27
N ALA A 70 -3.69 -15.19 10.20
CA ALA A 70 -4.74 -15.02 11.20
C ALA A 70 -4.33 -13.95 12.21
N VAL A 71 -5.23 -12.99 12.45
CA VAL A 71 -5.06 -11.92 13.43
C VAL A 71 -6.41 -11.57 14.04
N HIS A 72 -6.43 -11.24 15.33
CA HIS A 72 -7.61 -10.65 15.94
C HIS A 72 -7.83 -9.24 15.40
N GLY A 73 -9.08 -8.87 15.11
CA GLY A 73 -9.38 -7.64 14.36
C GLY A 73 -8.84 -6.37 15.01
N GLU A 74 -8.84 -6.31 16.34
CA GLU A 74 -8.29 -5.20 17.13
C GLU A 74 -6.77 -5.03 17.00
N HIS A 75 -6.04 -6.12 16.74
CA HIS A 75 -4.58 -6.10 16.59
C HIS A 75 -4.13 -5.85 15.15
N ALA A 76 -5.04 -5.97 14.16
CA ALA A 76 -4.69 -5.88 12.75
C ALA A 76 -4.09 -4.52 12.34
N PRO A 77 -4.60 -3.36 12.78
CA PRO A 77 -3.98 -2.06 12.48
C PRO A 77 -2.55 -1.97 13.01
N HIS A 78 -2.31 -2.37 14.27
CA HIS A 78 -0.98 -2.39 14.86
C HIS A 78 -0.03 -3.34 14.11
N TRP A 79 -0.48 -4.54 13.73
CA TRP A 79 0.35 -5.45 12.95
C TRP A 79 0.66 -4.92 11.55
N LEU A 80 -0.21 -4.09 10.98
CA LEU A 80 0.04 -3.39 9.72
C LEU A 80 1.07 -2.27 9.91
N GLU A 81 0.95 -1.48 10.97
CA GLU A 81 1.91 -0.43 11.35
C GLU A 81 3.30 -0.98 11.69
N ASP A 82 3.39 -2.13 12.35
CA ASP A 82 4.65 -2.80 12.68
C ASP A 82 5.27 -3.51 11.46
N GLY A 83 4.58 -3.53 10.31
CA GLY A 83 5.01 -4.28 9.14
C GLY A 83 5.04 -5.79 9.38
N ARG A 84 4.17 -6.32 10.25
CA ARG A 84 3.89 -7.76 10.40
C ARG A 84 2.87 -8.24 9.37
N LEU A 85 2.01 -7.33 8.92
CA LEU A 85 1.11 -7.48 7.79
C LEU A 85 1.49 -6.46 6.70
N ASP A 86 1.15 -6.80 5.46
CA ASP A 86 1.42 -5.95 4.29
C ASP A 86 0.12 -5.28 3.83
N ALA A 87 -1.01 -5.95 4.04
CA ALA A 87 -2.34 -5.42 3.84
C ALA A 87 -3.36 -6.09 4.78
N VAL A 88 -4.44 -5.37 5.08
CA VAL A 88 -5.61 -5.90 5.79
C VAL A 88 -6.85 -5.69 4.93
N VAL A 89 -7.65 -6.73 4.73
CA VAL A 89 -8.91 -6.67 4.00
C VAL A 89 -10.06 -6.65 5.01
N GLY A 90 -10.98 -5.71 4.85
CA GLY A 90 -12.13 -5.60 5.75
C GLY A 90 -13.18 -4.62 5.28
N HIS A 91 -14.31 -4.61 5.96
CA HIS A 91 -15.30 -3.54 5.83
C HIS A 91 -14.92 -2.40 6.77
N PHE A 92 -14.36 -1.33 6.20
CA PHE A 92 -13.99 -0.12 6.95
C PHE A 92 -14.98 0.98 6.62
N ALA A 93 -15.27 1.90 7.54
CA ALA A 93 -15.85 3.19 7.16
C ALA A 93 -14.72 4.07 6.61
N LYS A 94 -15.02 5.05 5.74
CA LYS A 94 -14.02 6.05 5.35
C LYS A 94 -13.59 6.89 6.55
N ALA A 95 -14.55 7.23 7.41
CA ALA A 95 -14.34 7.89 8.71
C ALA A 95 -13.95 6.90 9.83
N SER A 96 -13.21 5.83 9.49
CA SER A 96 -12.75 4.85 10.48
C SER A 96 -11.85 5.51 11.54
N PRO A 97 -11.91 5.07 12.82
CA PRO A 97 -10.99 5.56 13.85
C PRO A 97 -9.51 5.41 13.50
N TRP A 98 -9.16 4.43 12.65
CA TRP A 98 -7.78 4.15 12.27
C TRP A 98 -7.31 4.92 11.03
N MET A 99 -8.15 5.80 10.45
CA MET A 99 -7.83 6.49 9.19
C MET A 99 -6.59 7.40 9.27
N ALA A 100 -6.18 7.78 10.48
CA ALA A 100 -4.96 8.57 10.70
C ALA A 100 -3.69 7.70 10.61
N ASP A 101 -3.81 6.41 10.93
CA ASP A 101 -2.67 5.52 11.13
C ASP A 101 -2.44 4.57 9.93
N ILE A 102 -3.51 4.33 9.15
CA ILE A 102 -3.50 3.46 7.98
C ILE A 102 -4.06 4.17 6.74
N SER A 103 -3.64 3.67 5.57
CA SER A 103 -4.17 4.11 4.28
C SER A 103 -5.25 3.15 3.79
N LEU A 104 -6.48 3.64 3.66
CA LEU A 104 -7.63 2.89 3.16
C LEU A 104 -7.84 3.09 1.65
N SER A 105 -8.11 2.02 0.92
CA SER A 105 -8.47 2.10 -0.50
C SER A 105 -9.83 2.77 -0.67
N LYS A 106 -10.19 3.10 -1.91
CA LYS A 106 -11.61 3.30 -2.26
C LYS A 106 -12.42 2.02 -2.01
N ALA A 107 -13.75 2.16 -1.96
CA ALA A 107 -14.66 1.03 -1.99
C ALA A 107 -14.33 0.05 -3.12
N ILE A 108 -14.50 -1.25 -2.87
CA ILE A 108 -14.25 -2.30 -3.86
C ILE A 108 -15.57 -3.01 -4.18
N GLY A 109 -15.90 -3.09 -5.48
CA GLY A 109 -17.09 -3.79 -5.98
C GLY A 109 -18.40 -3.02 -5.81
N ARG A 110 -18.34 -1.74 -5.42
CA ARG A 110 -19.50 -0.84 -5.31
C ARG A 110 -19.03 0.61 -5.22
N ALA A 111 -19.95 1.54 -5.49
CA ALA A 111 -19.71 2.96 -5.30
C ALA A 111 -19.43 3.33 -3.83
N GLU A 112 -18.61 4.37 -3.64
CA GLU A 112 -18.28 4.95 -2.35
C GLU A 112 -19.54 5.52 -1.64
N PRO A 113 -19.79 5.19 -0.36
CA PRO A 113 -20.91 5.75 0.39
C PRO A 113 -20.81 7.27 0.55
N ALA A 114 -21.93 7.98 0.35
CA ALA A 114 -21.99 9.44 0.43
C ALA A 114 -21.68 9.99 1.84
N ASP A 115 -22.01 9.23 2.90
CA ASP A 115 -21.83 9.66 4.28
C ASP A 115 -20.44 9.38 4.85
N GLY A 116 -19.62 8.57 4.16
CA GLY A 116 -18.32 8.09 4.63
C GLY A 116 -18.35 7.24 5.92
N LYS A 117 -19.53 6.98 6.49
CA LYS A 117 -19.72 6.25 7.75
C LYS A 117 -20.07 4.79 7.52
N GLN A 118 -20.72 4.47 6.40
CA GLN A 118 -21.06 3.10 6.09
C GLN A 118 -19.81 2.26 5.83
N PRO A 119 -19.61 1.15 6.56
CA PRO A 119 -18.50 0.25 6.27
C PRO A 119 -18.68 -0.44 4.91
N VAL A 120 -17.66 -0.38 4.05
CA VAL A 120 -17.61 -1.12 2.78
C VAL A 120 -16.24 -1.77 2.58
N LEU A 121 -16.20 -2.80 1.73
CA LEU A 121 -14.99 -3.57 1.47
C LEU A 121 -13.85 -2.66 0.99
N ARG A 122 -12.73 -2.69 1.72
CA ARG A 122 -11.52 -1.93 1.43
C ARG A 122 -10.28 -2.75 1.76
N ILE A 123 -9.16 -2.30 1.19
CA ILE A 123 -7.82 -2.74 1.55
C ILE A 123 -7.19 -1.63 2.40
N ALA A 124 -6.81 -1.95 3.62
CA ALA A 124 -5.96 -1.11 4.46
C ALA A 124 -4.49 -1.46 4.24
N ARG A 125 -3.65 -0.43 4.12
CA ARG A 125 -2.19 -0.54 3.97
C ARG A 125 -1.49 0.38 4.96
N ARG A 126 -0.22 0.12 5.25
CA ARG A 126 0.59 0.98 6.10
C ARG A 126 0.78 2.35 5.44
N ASN A 127 0.64 3.43 6.21
CA ASN A 127 0.95 4.77 5.73
C ASN A 127 2.43 4.89 5.30
N GLY A 128 2.67 5.64 4.22
CA GLY A 128 4.02 5.84 3.66
C GLY A 128 4.49 4.77 2.68
N GLU A 129 3.77 3.65 2.53
CA GLU A 129 4.05 2.64 1.51
C GLU A 129 3.48 3.07 0.14
N ASN A 130 3.99 4.17 -0.40
CA ASN A 130 3.36 4.88 -1.52
C ASN A 130 3.38 4.09 -2.83
N ALA A 131 4.39 3.23 -3.06
CA ALA A 131 4.44 2.40 -4.25
C ALA A 131 3.30 1.38 -4.22
N LEU A 132 3.15 0.69 -3.08
CA LEU A 132 2.06 -0.25 -2.84
C LEU A 132 0.69 0.43 -2.90
N ILE A 133 0.51 1.55 -2.19
CA ILE A 133 -0.76 2.28 -2.13
C ILE A 133 -1.19 2.69 -3.53
N LEU A 134 -0.32 3.34 -4.30
CA LEU A 134 -0.65 3.82 -5.64
C LEU A 134 -0.99 2.67 -6.60
N ALA A 135 -0.21 1.58 -6.56
CA ALA A 135 -0.44 0.43 -7.43
C ALA A 135 -1.81 -0.22 -7.17
N ILE A 136 -2.17 -0.39 -5.89
CA ILE A 136 -3.46 -0.96 -5.50
C ILE A 136 -4.61 0.01 -5.81
N ASP A 137 -4.47 1.30 -5.52
CA ASP A 137 -5.52 2.28 -5.79
C ASP A 137 -5.83 2.41 -7.28
N ARG A 138 -4.80 2.31 -8.14
CA ARG A 138 -4.99 2.23 -9.60
C ARG A 138 -5.78 0.97 -9.98
N ALA A 139 -5.39 -0.19 -9.45
CA ALA A 139 -6.07 -1.45 -9.75
C ALA A 139 -7.52 -1.49 -9.25
N VAL A 140 -7.84 -0.76 -8.16
CA VAL A 140 -9.23 -0.55 -7.73
C VAL A 140 -9.99 0.32 -8.73
N ALA A 141 -9.43 1.46 -9.12
CA ALA A 141 -10.07 2.39 -10.05
C ALA A 141 -10.37 1.74 -11.42
N GLU A 142 -9.43 0.96 -11.97
CA GLU A 142 -9.58 0.24 -13.25
C GLU A 142 -10.70 -0.82 -13.23
N ARG A 143 -11.21 -1.21 -12.06
CA ARG A 143 -12.33 -2.17 -11.94
C ARG A 143 -13.69 -1.52 -11.69
N GLU A 144 -13.71 -0.22 -11.40
CA GLU A 144 -14.95 0.54 -11.23
C GLU A 144 -15.44 1.13 -12.57
N GLU A 145 -14.60 1.12 -13.61
CA GLU A 145 -14.91 1.44 -15.01
C GLU A 145 -15.52 0.23 -15.74
#